data_AF-A0A934KT33-F1
#
_entry.id   AF-A0A934KT33-F1
#
_cell.length_a   1.000
_cell.length_b   1.000
_cell.length_c   1.000
_cell.angle_alpha   90.00
_cell.angle_beta   90.00
_cell.angle_gamma   90.00
#
_symmetry.space_group_name_H-M   'P 1'
#
loop_
_entity.id
_entity.type
_entity.pdbx_description
1 polymer ?
#
loop_
_entity_poly.entity_id
_entity_poly.type
_entity_poly.pdbx_seq_one_letter_code
_entity_poly.pdbx_strand_id
1 'polypeptide(L)'
;MVSIFNWLLPLSVVITLGTFLKHHGELGYLMYVILFGIFYNIGKLPIFNDQKLRRNGYLALGSVGTVVMLLIMSFSGVWDFEWNSALFSSREFLMTILLYAMGLALLMYLQKRRLLQLANLFQYAFIIFAIVFFSGMGNSVVATVIVNLLVLTLGLITIRLGADKFHFGILNYGLVILTALIVSRFFDTDMSFATRGLLFVAVGIGFFVTNYVMLKKKKATLTPKL
;
A
#
# COMPACT_ATOMS: atom_id res chain seq x y z
N MET A 1 9.45 15.52 21.61
CA MET A 1 10.66 15.00 20.93
C MET A 1 10.49 13.61 20.35
N VAL A 2 10.07 12.58 21.10
CA VAL A 2 9.95 11.19 20.61
C VAL A 2 9.14 11.05 19.30
N SER A 3 8.10 11.87 19.10
CA SER A 3 7.27 11.81 17.90
C SER A 3 7.99 12.21 16.60
N ILE A 4 8.96 13.14 16.65
CA ILE A 4 9.65 13.62 15.42
C ILE A 4 10.62 12.55 14.93
N PHE A 5 11.30 11.88 15.86
CA PHE A 5 12.24 10.82 15.55
C PHE A 5 11.56 9.62 14.86
N ASN A 6 10.33 9.29 15.26
CA ASN A 6 9.50 8.26 14.62
C ASN A 6 9.14 8.57 13.15
N TRP A 7 9.34 9.81 12.69
CA TRP A 7 9.19 10.20 11.28
C TRP A 7 10.55 10.32 10.58
N LEU A 8 11.51 10.99 11.22
CA LEU A 8 12.82 11.24 10.61
C LEU A 8 13.60 9.95 10.33
N LEU A 9 13.56 8.97 11.25
CA LEU A 9 14.29 7.71 11.07
C LEU A 9 13.76 6.88 9.89
N PRO A 10 12.46 6.55 9.78
CA PRO A 10 11.99 5.84 8.60
C PRO A 10 12.22 6.64 7.31
N LEU A 11 12.09 7.97 7.33
CA LEU A 11 12.40 8.81 6.17
C LEU A 11 13.88 8.74 5.77
N SER A 12 14.81 8.78 6.73
CA SER A 12 16.23 8.66 6.41
C SER A 12 16.53 7.31 5.77
N VAL A 13 15.91 6.24 6.26
CA VAL A 13 16.07 4.89 5.68
C VAL A 13 15.56 4.84 4.23
N VAL A 14 14.40 5.45 3.94
CA VAL A 14 13.88 5.56 2.55
C VAL A 14 14.90 6.25 1.64
N ILE A 15 15.46 7.37 2.09
CA ILE A 15 16.45 8.13 1.29
C ILE A 15 17.72 7.31 1.09
N THR A 16 18.24 6.67 2.14
CA THR A 16 19.46 5.86 2.04
C THR A 16 19.29 4.64 1.15
N LEU A 17 18.10 4.03 1.10
CA LEU A 17 17.83 2.88 0.26
C LEU A 17 18.05 3.21 -1.23
N GLY A 18 17.70 4.42 -1.65
CA GLY A 18 17.91 4.88 -3.02
C GLY A 18 19.37 4.88 -3.46
N THR A 19 20.33 4.98 -2.54
CA THR A 19 21.77 4.97 -2.87
C THR A 19 22.28 3.61 -3.34
N PHE A 20 21.53 2.54 -3.09
CA PHE A 20 21.85 1.18 -3.53
C PHE A 20 21.33 0.86 -4.92
N LEU A 21 20.50 1.71 -5.53
CA LEU A 21 19.93 1.52 -6.86
C LEU A 21 20.86 2.12 -7.92
N LYS A 22 21.82 1.33 -8.41
CA LYS A 22 22.80 1.80 -9.41
C LYS A 22 22.62 1.16 -10.78
N HIS A 23 22.66 -0.17 -10.85
CA HIS A 23 22.73 -0.88 -12.14
C HIS A 23 21.40 -1.54 -12.52
N HIS A 24 20.66 -2.04 -11.53
CA HIS A 24 19.35 -2.66 -11.72
C HIS A 24 18.27 -1.90 -10.95
N GLY A 25 17.86 -0.76 -11.51
CA GLY A 25 16.88 0.13 -10.88
C GLY A 25 15.50 -0.51 -10.70
N GLU A 26 15.18 -1.54 -11.47
CA GLU A 26 13.89 -2.26 -11.45
C GLU A 26 13.67 -2.99 -10.12
N LEU A 27 14.74 -3.55 -9.54
CA LEU A 27 14.71 -4.14 -8.21
C LEU A 27 14.34 -3.11 -7.13
N GLY A 28 14.56 -1.82 -7.40
CA GLY A 28 14.17 -0.74 -6.50
C GLY A 28 12.69 -0.75 -6.17
N TYR A 29 11.81 -1.02 -7.15
CA TYR A 29 10.37 -1.11 -6.89
C TYR A 29 10.05 -2.19 -5.85
N LEU A 30 10.67 -3.37 -5.99
CA LEU A 30 10.54 -4.46 -5.04
C LEU A 30 11.12 -4.10 -3.66
N MET A 31 12.34 -3.55 -3.62
CA MET A 31 13.00 -3.16 -2.37
C MET A 31 12.20 -2.14 -1.57
N TYR A 32 11.61 -1.13 -2.23
CA TYR A 32 10.78 -0.13 -1.56
C TYR A 32 9.46 -0.71 -1.05
N VAL A 33 8.78 -1.57 -1.83
CA VAL A 33 7.56 -2.23 -1.33
C VAL A 33 7.87 -3.10 -0.11
N ILE A 34 9.00 -3.81 -0.10
CA ILE A 34 9.48 -4.56 1.07
C ILE A 34 9.75 -3.63 2.24
N LEU A 35 10.48 -2.53 2.02
CA LEU A 35 10.77 -1.55 3.07
C LEU A 35 9.49 -0.97 3.69
N PHE A 36 8.52 -0.57 2.87
CA PHE A 36 7.25 -0.05 3.36
C PHE A 36 6.43 -1.12 4.08
N GLY A 37 6.50 -2.38 3.64
CA GLY A 37 5.96 -3.52 4.38
C GLY A 37 6.60 -3.71 5.76
N ILE A 38 7.92 -3.56 5.87
CA ILE A 38 8.65 -3.58 7.15
C ILE A 38 8.16 -2.44 8.04
N PHE A 39 8.11 -1.21 7.54
CA PHE A 39 7.63 -0.06 8.31
C PHE A 39 6.20 -0.23 8.80
N TYR A 40 5.31 -0.74 7.95
CA TYR A 40 3.93 -1.01 8.33
C TYR A 40 3.87 -2.00 9.51
N ASN A 41 4.66 -3.08 9.45
CA ASN A 41 4.74 -4.09 10.49
C ASN A 41 5.42 -3.57 11.78
N ILE A 42 6.48 -2.75 11.68
CA ILE A 42 7.08 -2.06 12.84
C ILE A 42 6.04 -1.17 13.52
N GLY A 43 5.26 -0.43 12.74
CA GLY A 43 4.19 0.43 13.23
C GLY A 43 3.08 -0.32 13.98
N LYS A 44 3.00 -1.64 13.85
CA LYS A 44 2.05 -2.52 14.57
C LYS A 44 2.61 -3.11 15.86
N LEU A 45 3.87 -2.88 16.21
CA LEU A 45 4.40 -3.28 17.51
C LEU A 45 3.68 -2.50 18.64
N PRO A 46 3.52 -3.10 19.84
CA PRO A 46 2.76 -2.49 20.93
C PRO A 46 3.26 -1.08 21.29
N ILE A 47 4.57 -0.87 21.26
CA ILE A 47 5.21 0.42 21.54
C ILE A 47 4.74 1.56 20.62
N PHE A 48 4.29 1.24 19.40
CA PHE A 48 3.83 2.21 18.40
C PHE A 48 2.32 2.15 18.16
N ASN A 49 1.70 0.98 18.26
CA ASN A 49 0.29 0.77 17.91
C ASN A 49 -0.68 1.47 18.87
N ASP A 50 -0.27 1.66 20.14
CA ASP A 50 -1.09 2.35 21.14
C ASP A 50 -1.03 3.88 21.00
N GLN A 51 -0.18 4.40 20.11
CA GLN A 51 -0.02 5.83 19.87
C GLN A 51 -0.96 6.33 18.77
N LYS A 52 -1.33 7.62 18.82
CA LYS A 52 -2.03 8.30 17.72
C LYS A 52 -1.22 8.18 16.43
N LEU A 53 -1.89 8.03 15.28
CA LEU A 53 -1.25 7.89 13.96
C LEU A 53 -0.20 8.98 13.66
N ARG A 54 -0.43 10.24 14.08
CA ARG A 54 0.52 11.35 13.91
C ARG A 54 1.88 11.11 14.60
N ARG A 55 1.94 10.23 15.60
CA ARG A 55 3.18 9.86 16.32
C ARG A 55 3.79 8.54 15.81
N ASN A 56 3.09 7.83 14.93
CA ASN A 56 3.50 6.55 14.37
C ASN A 56 3.87 6.74 12.89
N GLY A 57 5.02 7.37 12.65
CA GLY A 57 5.53 7.64 11.30
C GLY A 57 5.80 6.35 10.51
N TYR A 58 6.26 5.28 11.17
CA TYR A 58 6.43 3.97 10.54
C TYR A 58 5.12 3.43 9.93
N LEU A 59 4.02 3.44 10.68
CA LEU A 59 2.73 2.96 10.16
C LEU A 59 2.24 3.83 8.99
N ALA A 60 2.34 5.15 9.13
CA ALA A 60 1.89 6.09 8.10
C ALA A 60 2.71 6.00 6.81
N LEU A 61 4.04 6.00 6.91
CA LEU A 61 4.94 5.87 5.76
C LEU A 61 4.86 4.47 5.16
N GLY A 62 4.73 3.43 5.99
CA GLY A 62 4.54 2.06 5.51
C GLY A 62 3.25 1.90 4.72
N SER A 63 2.12 2.45 5.20
CA SER A 63 0.86 2.35 4.47
C SER A 63 0.85 3.20 3.19
N VAL A 64 1.25 4.47 3.29
CA VAL A 64 1.21 5.40 2.16
C VAL A 64 2.24 5.01 1.11
N GLY A 65 3.47 4.69 1.53
CA GLY A 65 4.54 4.25 0.62
C GLY A 65 4.18 2.96 -0.12
N THR A 66 3.56 1.99 0.57
CA THR A 66 3.06 0.77 -0.09
C THR A 66 2.03 1.11 -1.17
N VAL A 67 1.04 1.95 -0.87
CA VAL A 67 0.03 2.36 -1.85
C VAL A 67 0.65 3.09 -3.03
N VAL A 68 1.53 4.05 -2.78
CA VAL A 68 2.20 4.83 -3.83
C VAL A 68 3.00 3.91 -4.74
N MET A 69 3.80 2.99 -4.19
CA MET A 69 4.57 2.06 -5.02
C MET A 69 3.68 1.10 -5.81
N LEU A 70 2.62 0.58 -5.21
CA LEU A 70 1.67 -0.28 -5.94
C LEU A 70 0.91 0.51 -7.03
N LEU A 71 0.62 1.80 -6.82
CA LEU A 71 0.03 2.65 -7.85
C LEU A 71 0.99 2.90 -9.01
N ILE A 72 2.28 3.11 -8.75
CA ILE A 72 3.32 3.21 -9.80
C ILE A 72 3.38 1.90 -10.59
N MET A 73 3.51 0.77 -9.89
CA MET A 73 3.56 -0.56 -10.50
C MET A 73 2.22 -1.01 -11.12
N SER A 74 1.15 -0.22 -10.98
CA SER A 74 -0.12 -0.51 -11.64
C SER A 74 -0.10 -0.18 -13.12
N PHE A 75 0.81 0.70 -13.58
CA PHE A 75 0.94 1.09 -14.99
C PHE A 75 1.61 -0.01 -15.80
N SER A 76 1.08 -0.31 -16.98
CA SER A 76 1.59 -1.41 -17.82
C SER A 76 3.02 -1.16 -18.27
N GLY A 77 3.34 0.06 -18.72
CA GLY A 77 4.68 0.42 -19.22
C GLY A 77 5.78 0.39 -18.17
N VAL A 78 5.45 0.31 -16.87
CA VAL A 78 6.48 0.11 -15.84
C VAL A 78 7.06 -1.29 -15.92
N TRP A 79 6.31 -2.29 -16.39
CA TRP A 79 6.75 -3.69 -16.41
C TRP A 79 7.68 -4.06 -17.57
N ASP A 80 7.98 -3.13 -18.47
CA ASP A 80 8.82 -3.34 -19.65
C ASP A 80 10.31 -3.34 -19.28
N PHE A 81 10.68 -4.27 -18.40
CA PHE A 81 12.03 -4.47 -17.90
C PHE A 81 12.79 -5.52 -18.71
N GLU A 82 14.08 -5.28 -18.97
CA GLU A 82 14.96 -6.30 -19.53
C GLU A 82 15.48 -7.24 -18.43
N TRP A 83 14.94 -8.45 -18.38
CA TRP A 83 15.36 -9.47 -17.43
C TRP A 83 16.69 -10.10 -17.83
N ASN A 84 17.78 -9.59 -17.24
CA ASN A 84 19.12 -10.13 -17.42
C ASN A 84 19.48 -11.10 -16.29
N SER A 85 20.09 -12.25 -16.60
CA SER A 85 20.60 -13.20 -15.58
C SER A 85 21.63 -12.58 -14.64
N ALA A 86 22.36 -11.54 -15.08
CA ALA A 86 23.25 -10.75 -14.25
C ALA A 86 22.56 -10.11 -13.04
N LEU A 87 21.24 -9.86 -13.13
CA LEU A 87 20.43 -9.30 -12.05
C LEU A 87 20.48 -10.17 -10.80
N PHE A 88 20.48 -11.50 -10.92
CA PHE A 88 20.54 -12.42 -9.78
C PHE A 88 21.90 -12.46 -9.08
N SER A 89 22.97 -12.03 -9.76
CA SER A 89 24.32 -11.94 -9.19
C SER A 89 24.65 -10.53 -8.69
N SER A 90 23.72 -9.60 -8.80
CA SER A 90 23.91 -8.20 -8.44
C SER A 90 23.89 -7.96 -6.93
N ARG A 91 24.49 -6.85 -6.49
CA ARG A 91 24.45 -6.44 -5.07
C ARG A 91 23.03 -6.03 -4.67
N GLU A 92 22.28 -5.47 -5.60
CA GLU A 92 20.88 -5.08 -5.46
C GLU A 92 19.99 -6.28 -5.13
N PHE A 93 20.22 -7.41 -5.78
CA PHE A 93 19.47 -8.64 -5.50
C PHE A 93 19.80 -9.20 -4.11
N LEU A 94 21.08 -9.19 -3.71
CA LEU A 94 21.48 -9.57 -2.34
C LEU A 94 20.80 -8.68 -1.29
N MET A 95 20.78 -7.36 -1.49
CA MET A 95 20.10 -6.42 -0.59
C MET A 95 18.60 -6.67 -0.53
N THR A 96 17.99 -7.01 -1.68
CA THR A 96 16.56 -7.37 -1.75
C THR A 96 16.27 -8.61 -0.91
N ILE A 97 17.11 -9.66 -0.99
CA ILE A 97 16.97 -10.87 -0.17
C ILE A 97 17.11 -10.56 1.31
N LEU A 98 18.12 -9.77 1.70
CA LEU A 98 18.32 -9.40 3.10
C LEU A 98 17.12 -8.63 3.66
N LEU A 99 16.61 -7.64 2.93
CA LEU A 99 15.41 -6.89 3.32
C LEU A 99 14.19 -7.79 3.40
N TYR A 100 14.00 -8.68 2.42
CA TYR A 100 12.88 -9.62 2.42
C TYR A 100 12.94 -10.56 3.64
N ALA A 101 14.11 -11.09 3.95
CA ALA A 101 14.34 -11.94 5.13
C ALA A 101 14.05 -11.19 6.43
N MET A 102 14.46 -9.92 6.55
CA MET A 102 14.12 -9.06 7.70
C MET A 102 12.60 -8.85 7.83
N GLY A 103 11.92 -8.58 6.71
CA GLY A 103 10.46 -8.44 6.68
C GLY A 103 9.73 -9.71 7.11
N LEU A 104 10.17 -10.87 6.62
CA LEU A 104 9.63 -12.17 7.03
C LEU A 104 9.89 -12.45 8.51
N ALA A 105 11.10 -12.22 9.01
CA ALA A 105 11.44 -12.43 10.41
C ALA A 105 10.56 -11.57 11.33
N LEU A 106 10.35 -10.29 10.97
CA LEU A 106 9.45 -9.40 11.69
C LEU A 106 8.00 -9.89 11.65
N LEU A 107 7.51 -10.31 10.49
CA LEU A 107 6.15 -10.82 10.35
C LEU A 107 5.93 -12.10 11.17
N MET A 108 6.88 -13.03 11.15
CA MET A 108 6.87 -14.24 11.98
C MET A 108 6.91 -13.91 13.47
N TYR A 109 7.71 -12.90 13.88
CA TYR A 109 7.74 -12.42 15.26
C TYR A 109 6.37 -11.88 15.70
N LEU A 110 5.73 -11.05 14.87
CA LEU A 110 4.38 -10.53 15.14
C LEU A 110 3.33 -11.63 15.18
N GLN A 111 3.44 -12.65 14.31
CA GLN A 111 2.55 -13.81 14.31
C GLN A 111 2.66 -14.61 15.61
N LYS A 112 3.89 -14.90 16.06
CA LYS A 112 4.15 -15.61 17.32
C LYS A 112 3.59 -14.86 18.53
N ARG A 113 3.64 -13.53 18.50
CA ARG A 113 3.06 -12.66 19.54
C ARG A 113 1.55 -12.45 19.40
N ARG A 114 0.89 -13.06 18.41
CA ARG A 114 -0.54 -12.89 18.08
C ARG A 114 -0.95 -11.42 17.88
N LEU A 115 -0.02 -10.62 17.35
CA LEU A 115 -0.24 -9.19 17.06
C LEU A 115 -0.76 -8.95 15.63
N LEU A 116 -0.88 -10.02 14.83
CA LEU A 116 -1.41 -9.94 13.47
C LEU A 116 -2.92 -9.85 13.48
N GLN A 117 -3.44 -8.99 12.61
CA GLN A 117 -4.86 -8.96 12.27
C GLN A 117 -4.95 -9.56 10.87
N LEU A 118 -5.43 -10.81 10.74
CA LEU A 118 -5.49 -11.53 9.45
C LEU A 118 -6.23 -10.74 8.35
N ALA A 119 -7.18 -9.89 8.73
CA ALA A 119 -7.90 -9.00 7.81
C ALA A 119 -7.05 -7.82 7.26
N ASN A 120 -5.83 -7.63 7.75
CA ASN A 120 -5.00 -6.48 7.43
C ASN A 120 -4.00 -6.79 6.30
N LEU A 121 -4.51 -6.74 5.07
CA LEU A 121 -3.76 -7.07 3.85
C LEU A 121 -2.45 -6.28 3.69
N PHE A 122 -2.35 -5.08 4.27
CA PHE A 122 -1.11 -4.30 4.28
C PHE A 122 0.09 -5.03 4.94
N GLN A 123 -0.14 -5.91 5.92
CA GLN A 123 0.94 -6.67 6.57
C GLN A 123 1.62 -7.65 5.60
N TYR A 124 0.86 -8.12 4.61
CA TYR A 124 1.26 -9.16 3.66
C TYR A 124 1.53 -8.60 2.24
N ALA A 125 1.25 -7.32 2.00
CA ALA A 125 1.37 -6.70 0.68
C ALA A 125 2.76 -6.89 0.06
N PHE A 126 3.82 -6.84 0.87
CA PHE A 126 5.19 -7.06 0.37
C PHE A 126 5.46 -8.50 -0.09
N ILE A 127 4.84 -9.49 0.55
CA ILE A 127 4.97 -10.91 0.16
C ILE A 127 4.23 -11.14 -1.16
N ILE A 128 2.97 -10.66 -1.22
CA ILE A 128 2.15 -10.78 -2.42
C ILE A 128 2.85 -10.08 -3.59
N PHE A 129 3.33 -8.85 -3.38
CA PHE A 129 4.02 -8.10 -4.40
C PHE A 129 5.34 -8.76 -4.83
N ALA A 130 6.12 -9.35 -3.93
CA ALA A 130 7.33 -10.09 -4.31
C ALA A 130 7.02 -11.25 -5.25
N ILE A 131 5.97 -12.04 -4.95
CA ILE A 131 5.53 -13.15 -5.82
C ILE A 131 5.11 -12.59 -7.19
N VAL A 132 4.33 -11.50 -7.20
CA VAL A 132 3.85 -10.87 -8.43
C VAL A 132 5.02 -10.33 -9.26
N PHE A 133 5.98 -9.68 -8.62
CA PHE A 133 7.15 -9.09 -9.26
C PHE A 133 7.95 -10.13 -10.05
N PHE A 134 8.27 -11.27 -9.41
CA PHE A 134 8.97 -12.37 -10.09
C PHE A 134 8.08 -13.10 -11.11
N SER A 135 6.77 -13.23 -10.87
CA SER A 135 5.86 -13.79 -11.89
C SER A 135 5.72 -12.92 -13.14
N GLY A 136 5.92 -11.59 -12.98
CA GLY A 136 5.92 -10.62 -14.06
C GLY A 136 7.07 -10.80 -15.06
N MET A 137 8.12 -11.55 -14.69
CA MET A 137 9.17 -11.97 -15.63
C MET A 137 8.63 -12.69 -16.85
N GLY A 138 7.58 -13.50 -16.67
CA GLY A 138 6.99 -14.29 -17.76
C GLY A 138 5.84 -13.58 -18.47
N ASN A 139 5.13 -12.67 -17.81
CA ASN A 139 3.96 -11.99 -18.37
C ASN A 139 3.67 -10.66 -17.65
N SER A 140 4.06 -9.54 -18.28
CA SER A 140 3.84 -8.18 -17.77
C SER A 140 2.37 -7.82 -17.60
N VAL A 141 1.49 -8.31 -18.49
CA VAL A 141 0.04 -8.05 -18.44
C VAL A 141 -0.56 -8.69 -17.19
N VAL A 142 -0.22 -9.94 -16.90
CA VAL A 142 -0.71 -10.65 -15.72
C VAL A 142 -0.26 -9.94 -14.44
N ALA A 143 1.01 -9.54 -14.34
CA ALA A 143 1.51 -8.80 -13.19
C ALA A 143 0.79 -7.46 -13.00
N THR A 144 0.60 -6.71 -14.09
CA THR A 144 -0.16 -5.45 -14.10
C THR A 144 -1.57 -5.65 -13.56
N VAL A 145 -2.30 -6.64 -14.05
CA VAL A 145 -3.67 -6.94 -13.59
C VAL A 145 -3.68 -7.31 -12.11
N ILE A 146 -2.76 -8.16 -11.65
CA ILE A 146 -2.71 -8.57 -10.24
C ILE A 146 -2.40 -7.39 -9.32
N VAL A 147 -1.48 -6.49 -9.70
CA VAL A 147 -1.19 -5.29 -8.89
C VAL A 147 -2.40 -4.37 -8.83
N ASN A 148 -3.11 -4.15 -9.94
CA ASN A 148 -4.34 -3.37 -9.96
C ASN A 148 -5.41 -3.98 -9.03
N LEU A 149 -5.60 -5.30 -9.08
CA LEU A 149 -6.51 -6.02 -8.17
C LEU A 149 -6.07 -5.92 -6.70
N LEU A 150 -4.76 -5.94 -6.43
CA LEU A 150 -4.21 -5.77 -5.09
C LEU A 150 -4.53 -4.37 -4.54
N VAL A 151 -4.30 -3.31 -5.32
CA VAL A 151 -4.63 -1.92 -4.92
C VAL A 151 -6.12 -1.74 -4.70
N LEU A 152 -6.95 -2.27 -5.62
CA LEU A 152 -8.40 -2.26 -5.50
C LEU A 152 -8.85 -2.94 -4.19
N THR A 153 -8.32 -4.12 -3.91
CA THR A 153 -8.65 -4.89 -2.70
C THR A 153 -8.21 -4.15 -1.43
N LEU A 154 -7.01 -3.54 -1.43
CA LEU A 154 -6.54 -2.70 -0.32
C LEU A 154 -7.48 -1.52 -0.08
N GLY A 155 -7.92 -0.82 -1.13
CA GLY A 155 -8.87 0.28 -1.03
C GLY A 155 -10.22 -0.16 -0.45
N LEU A 156 -10.82 -1.23 -0.99
CA LEU A 156 -12.11 -1.76 -0.55
C LEU A 156 -12.08 -2.26 0.91
N ILE A 157 -11.06 -3.03 1.29
CA ILE A 157 -10.89 -3.49 2.68
C ILE A 157 -10.74 -2.29 3.62
N THR A 158 -9.99 -1.27 3.22
CA THR A 158 -9.79 -0.05 4.03
C THR A 158 -11.10 0.72 4.22
N ILE A 159 -11.92 0.87 3.17
CA ILE A 159 -13.25 1.47 3.26
C ILE A 159 -14.13 0.67 4.22
N ARG A 160 -14.18 -0.66 4.06
CA ARG A 160 -14.97 -1.54 4.93
C ARG A 160 -14.55 -1.41 6.38
N LEU A 161 -13.25 -1.47 6.67
CA LEU A 161 -12.71 -1.30 8.02
C LEU A 161 -13.04 0.09 8.61
N GLY A 162 -13.00 1.14 7.80
CA GLY A 162 -13.36 2.50 8.21
C GLY A 162 -14.86 2.64 8.50
N ALA A 163 -15.71 2.00 7.71
CA ALA A 163 -17.16 1.97 7.91
C ALA A 163 -17.54 1.18 9.16
N ASP A 164 -16.98 -0.02 9.33
CA ASP A 164 -17.27 -0.92 10.46
C ASP A 164 -16.82 -0.30 11.80
N LYS A 165 -15.68 0.42 11.79
CA LYS A 165 -15.14 1.09 12.99
C LYS A 165 -15.64 2.53 13.17
N PHE A 166 -16.57 3.01 12.34
CA PHE A 166 -17.02 4.41 12.31
C PHE A 166 -15.87 5.45 12.28
N HIS A 167 -14.75 5.10 11.63
CA HIS A 167 -13.54 5.91 11.61
C HIS A 167 -13.36 6.60 10.25
N PHE A 168 -13.91 7.81 10.13
CA PHE A 168 -13.88 8.63 8.90
C PHE A 168 -12.48 8.76 8.27
N GLY A 169 -11.42 8.89 9.08
CA GLY A 169 -10.06 8.97 8.56
C GLY A 169 -9.59 7.72 7.80
N ILE A 170 -9.97 6.52 8.27
CA ILE A 170 -9.60 5.26 7.62
C ILE A 170 -10.47 5.08 6.37
N LEU A 171 -11.76 5.37 6.47
CA LEU A 171 -12.67 5.31 5.34
C LEU A 171 -12.24 6.24 4.19
N ASN A 172 -11.92 7.50 4.50
CA ASN A 172 -11.45 8.47 3.51
C ASN A 172 -10.10 8.06 2.92
N TYR A 173 -9.21 7.46 3.72
CA TYR A 173 -7.96 6.92 3.20
C TYR A 173 -8.22 5.81 2.15
N GLY A 174 -9.15 4.89 2.41
CA GLY A 174 -9.55 3.87 1.44
C GLY A 174 -10.17 4.46 0.16
N LEU A 175 -11.00 5.49 0.30
CA LEU A 175 -11.58 6.21 -0.85
C LEU A 175 -10.52 6.93 -1.69
N VAL A 176 -9.50 7.51 -1.05
CA VAL A 176 -8.36 8.12 -1.76
C VAL A 176 -7.58 7.06 -2.55
N ILE A 177 -7.35 5.87 -1.99
CA ILE A 177 -6.69 4.76 -2.72
C ILE A 177 -7.48 4.40 -3.98
N LEU A 178 -8.81 4.22 -3.88
CA LEU A 178 -9.64 3.88 -5.04
C LEU A 178 -9.68 5.01 -6.07
N THR A 179 -9.79 6.26 -5.62
CA THR A 179 -9.81 7.42 -6.51
C THR A 179 -8.49 7.51 -7.28
N ALA A 180 -7.36 7.37 -6.58
CA ALA A 180 -6.04 7.38 -7.20
C ALA A 180 -5.89 6.24 -8.22
N LEU A 181 -6.35 5.02 -7.89
CA LEU A 181 -6.32 3.90 -8.84
C LEU A 181 -7.12 4.19 -10.11
N ILE A 182 -8.34 4.74 -9.98
CA ILE A 182 -9.21 5.05 -11.12
C ILE A 182 -8.62 6.18 -11.96
N VAL A 183 -8.04 7.20 -11.32
CA VAL A 183 -7.30 8.26 -12.02
C VAL A 183 -6.07 7.70 -12.74
N SER A 184 -5.31 6.79 -12.13
CA SER A 184 -4.21 6.11 -12.82
C SER A 184 -4.70 5.35 -14.05
N ARG A 185 -5.83 4.62 -13.97
CA ARG A 185 -6.44 3.93 -15.12
C ARG A 185 -6.88 4.90 -16.22
N PHE A 186 -7.32 6.10 -15.86
CA PHE A 186 -7.66 7.15 -16.85
C PHE A 186 -6.47 7.53 -17.72
N PHE A 187 -5.25 7.58 -17.16
CA PHE A 187 -4.02 7.92 -17.88
C PHE A 187 -3.40 6.74 -18.64
N ASP A 188 -3.52 5.52 -18.10
CA ASP A 188 -2.87 4.32 -18.67
C ASP A 188 -3.65 3.68 -19.84
N THR A 189 -4.93 3.99 -20.01
CA THR A 189 -5.78 3.35 -21.03
C THR A 189 -6.32 4.36 -22.04
N ASP A 190 -6.31 3.98 -23.32
CA ASP A 190 -6.91 4.72 -24.45
C ASP A 190 -8.45 4.68 -24.40
N MET A 191 -9.01 5.24 -23.32
CA MET A 191 -10.46 5.42 -23.16
C MET A 191 -10.91 6.73 -23.81
N SER A 192 -12.11 6.75 -24.39
CA SER A 192 -12.69 7.98 -24.93
C SER A 192 -12.93 9.01 -23.82
N PHE A 193 -12.93 10.29 -24.18
CA PHE A 193 -13.15 11.39 -23.22
C PHE A 193 -14.49 11.25 -22.47
N ALA A 194 -15.54 10.75 -23.13
CA ALA A 194 -16.86 10.57 -22.53
C ALA A 194 -16.92 9.45 -21.48
N THR A 195 -16.32 8.28 -21.75
CA THR A 195 -16.29 7.18 -20.78
C THR A 195 -15.45 7.55 -19.56
N ARG A 196 -14.35 8.26 -19.78
CA ARG A 196 -13.52 8.86 -18.74
C ARG A 196 -14.30 9.81 -17.82
N GLY A 197 -15.10 10.72 -18.39
CA GLY A 197 -15.95 11.64 -17.63
C GLY A 197 -17.01 10.93 -16.79
N LEU A 198 -17.68 9.91 -17.35
CA LEU A 198 -18.69 9.11 -16.64
C LEU A 198 -18.11 8.34 -15.44
N LEU A 199 -16.94 7.73 -15.60
CA LEU A 199 -16.26 7.03 -14.50
C LEU A 199 -15.89 7.98 -13.35
N PHE A 200 -15.38 9.18 -13.66
CA PHE A 200 -15.04 10.18 -12.63
C PHE A 200 -16.29 10.61 -11.84
N VAL A 201 -17.41 10.87 -12.53
CA VAL A 201 -18.68 11.20 -11.87
C VAL A 201 -19.17 10.04 -11.01
N ALA A 202 -19.09 8.80 -11.49
CA ALA A 202 -19.50 7.62 -10.73
C ALA A 202 -18.69 7.46 -9.42
N VAL A 203 -17.38 7.70 -9.45
CA VAL A 203 -16.53 7.71 -8.25
C VAL A 203 -16.93 8.81 -7.28
N GLY A 204 -17.16 10.03 -7.79
CA GLY A 204 -17.64 11.15 -6.99
C GLY A 204 -18.95 10.84 -6.29
N ILE A 205 -19.92 10.26 -7.01
CA ILE A 205 -21.19 9.80 -6.43
C ILE A 205 -20.96 8.76 -5.35
N GLY A 206 -20.09 7.76 -5.58
CA GLY A 206 -19.74 6.73 -4.59
C GLY A 206 -19.17 7.32 -3.30
N PHE A 207 -18.31 8.35 -3.42
CA PHE A 207 -17.77 9.10 -2.28
C PHE A 207 -18.87 9.80 -1.48
N PHE A 208 -19.78 10.50 -2.17
CA PHE A 208 -20.91 11.19 -1.52
C PHE A 208 -21.87 10.21 -0.84
N VAL A 209 -22.24 9.12 -1.51
CA VAL A 209 -23.14 8.11 -0.97
C VAL A 209 -22.57 7.48 0.30
N THR A 210 -21.30 7.09 0.27
CA THR A 210 -20.66 6.42 1.42
C THR A 210 -20.56 7.37 2.62
N ASN A 211 -20.16 8.63 2.39
CA ASN A 211 -20.14 9.65 3.44
C ASN A 211 -21.54 9.94 4.00
N TYR A 212 -22.55 10.03 3.14
CA TYR A 212 -23.94 10.25 3.56
C TYR A 212 -24.47 9.09 4.42
N VAL A 213 -24.23 7.85 4.02
CA VAL A 213 -24.64 6.65 4.78
C VAL A 213 -23.98 6.62 6.16
N MET A 214 -22.68 6.91 6.25
CA MET A 214 -22.00 7.01 7.55
C MET A 214 -22.59 8.10 8.44
N LEU A 215 -22.88 9.27 7.88
CA LEU A 215 -23.43 10.40 8.61
C LEU A 215 -24.83 10.08 9.15
N LYS A 216 -25.65 9.39 8.37
CA LYS A 216 -26.98 8.90 8.80
C LYS A 216 -26.85 7.86 9.92
N LYS A 217 -25.94 6.89 9.80
CA LYS A 217 -25.69 5.89 10.85
C LYS A 217 -25.20 6.54 12.15
N LYS A 218 -24.29 7.52 12.07
CA LYS A 218 -23.79 8.26 13.24
C LYS A 218 -24.91 9.01 13.97
N LYS A 219 -25.81 9.67 13.23
CA LYS A 219 -26.97 10.35 13.82
C LYS A 219 -27.92 9.37 14.53
N ALA A 220 -28.22 8.22 13.91
CA ALA A 220 -29.07 7.20 14.51
C ALA A 220 -28.48 6.59 15.80
N THR A 221 -27.16 6.49 15.93
CA THR A 221 -26.50 6.06 17.17
C THR A 221 -26.52 7.14 18.27
N LEU A 222 -26.54 8.42 17.90
CA LEU A 222 -26.52 9.55 18.85
C LEU A 222 -27.92 9.99 19.33
N THR A 223 -28.98 9.67 18.57
CA THR A 223 -30.36 9.81 19.00
C THR A 223 -30.95 8.41 19.18
N PRO A 224 -30.76 7.74 20.33
CA PRO A 224 -31.55 6.55 20.63
C PRO A 224 -33.03 6.98 20.60
N LYS A 225 -33.85 6.24 19.85
CA LYS A 225 -35.30 6.44 19.84
C LYS A 225 -35.79 6.27 21.29
N LEU A 226 -36.27 7.35 21.89
CA LEU A 226 -37.17 7.31 23.05
C LEU A 226 -38.49 6.65 22.63
#